data_AF-A0A560WD39-F1
#
_entry.id   AF-A0A560WD39-F1
#
_cell.length_a   1.000
_cell.length_b   1.000
_cell.length_c   1.000
_cell.angle_alpha   90.00
_cell.angle_beta   90.00
_cell.angle_gamma   90.00
#
_symmetry.space_group_name_H-M   'P 1'
#
loop_
_entity.id
_entity.type
_entity.pdbx_description
1 polymer ?
#
loop_
_entity_poly.entity_id
_entity_poly.type
_entity_poly.pdbx_seq_one_letter_code
_entity_poly.pdbx_strand_id
1 'polypeptide(L)'
;MSPERRQPRYESWVERQIREAAERGEFDDLPGAGKPLRGLDDPDPDWWVRRKMAAEGIDAADALPPALALRRERAGYPESLVEVTREESVREILRDYNARVLEERRRPTFGRASPILAPTVDVAEVVEQWRALRAARAVEDHLPPDPAEGSPAPRCRWWQRWR
;
A
#
# COMPACT_ATOMS: atom_id res chain seq x y z
N MET A 1 -45.26 39.86 -26.64
CA MET A 1 -44.19 38.93 -27.08
C MET A 1 -42.87 39.65 -27.01
N SER A 2 -42.10 39.44 -25.95
CA SER A 2 -40.74 40.01 -25.84
C SER A 2 -39.76 39.09 -26.57
N PRO A 3 -38.87 39.62 -27.43
CA PRO A 3 -37.91 38.79 -28.14
C PRO A 3 -36.85 38.29 -27.14
N GLU A 4 -36.71 36.96 -27.05
CA GLU A 4 -35.62 36.32 -26.30
C GLU A 4 -34.28 36.75 -26.92
N ARG A 5 -33.45 37.42 -26.13
CA ARG A 5 -32.06 37.72 -26.50
C ARG A 5 -31.25 36.44 -26.44
N ARG A 6 -31.05 35.80 -27.60
CA ARG A 6 -30.14 34.66 -27.77
C ARG A 6 -28.71 35.16 -27.55
N GLN A 7 -28.14 34.92 -26.36
CA GLN A 7 -26.77 35.32 -26.07
C GLN A 7 -25.79 34.51 -26.95
N PRO A 8 -24.74 35.13 -27.51
CA PRO A 8 -23.73 34.41 -28.28
C PRO A 8 -23.01 33.42 -27.36
N ARG A 9 -22.94 32.16 -27.78
CA ARG A 9 -22.15 31.12 -27.11
C ARG A 9 -20.67 31.43 -27.35
N TYR A 10 -20.04 32.12 -26.41
CA TYR A 10 -18.58 32.18 -26.37
C TYR A 10 -18.07 30.80 -25.98
N GLU A 11 -17.13 30.27 -26.76
CA GLU A 11 -16.43 29.05 -26.38
C GLU A 11 -15.60 29.29 -25.13
N SER A 12 -15.61 28.32 -24.23
CA SER A 12 -14.70 28.38 -23.09
C SER A 12 -13.26 28.28 -23.58
N TRP A 13 -12.33 28.83 -22.80
CA TRP A 13 -10.90 28.69 -23.10
C TRP A 13 -10.49 27.22 -23.26
N VAL A 14 -11.09 26.32 -22.49
CA VAL A 14 -10.87 24.87 -22.57
C VAL A 14 -11.34 24.30 -23.91
N GLU A 15 -12.55 24.64 -24.36
CA GLU A 15 -13.09 24.18 -25.64
C GLU A 15 -12.23 24.66 -26.82
N ARG A 16 -11.76 25.91 -26.76
CA ARG A 16 -10.85 26.45 -27.78
C ARG A 16 -9.53 25.67 -27.83
N GLN A 17 -8.94 25.33 -26.69
CA GLN A 17 -7.70 24.54 -26.64
C GLN A 17 -7.90 23.13 -27.20
N ILE A 18 -9.04 22.48 -26.91
CA ILE A 18 -9.35 21.15 -27.45
C ILE A 18 -9.46 21.20 -28.98
N ARG A 19 -10.18 22.19 -29.54
CA ARG A 19 -10.28 22.34 -31.00
C ARG A 19 -8.92 22.59 -31.63
N GLU A 20 -8.14 23.54 -31.11
CA GLU A 20 -6.82 23.86 -31.65
C GLU A 20 -5.89 22.62 -31.63
N ALA A 21 -5.92 21.82 -30.56
CA ALA A 21 -5.16 20.57 -30.49
C ALA A 21 -5.64 19.52 -31.51
N ALA A 22 -6.96 19.43 -31.74
CA ALA A 22 -7.53 18.55 -32.76
C ALA A 22 -7.16 18.99 -34.18
N GLU A 23 -7.19 20.29 -34.48
CA GLU A 23 -6.77 20.84 -35.78
C GLU A 23 -5.28 20.61 -36.06
N ARG A 24 -4.45 20.57 -35.01
CA ARG A 24 -3.02 20.21 -35.10
C ARG A 24 -2.76 18.71 -35.22
N GLY A 25 -3.80 17.87 -35.14
CA GLY A 25 -3.65 16.42 -35.21
C GLY A 25 -3.00 15.79 -33.98
N GLU A 26 -3.01 16.47 -32.82
CA GLU A 26 -2.40 15.94 -31.58
C GLU A 26 -3.10 14.65 -31.09
N PHE A 27 -4.28 14.32 -31.63
CA PHE A 27 -5.04 13.10 -31.33
C PHE A 27 -4.95 12.01 -32.41
N ASP A 28 -4.26 12.24 -33.54
CA ASP A 28 -4.29 11.32 -34.69
C ASP A 28 -3.41 10.06 -34.51
N ASP A 29 -2.31 10.15 -33.75
CA ASP A 29 -1.38 9.04 -33.51
C ASP A 29 -1.26 8.68 -32.02
N LEU A 30 -2.41 8.57 -31.34
CA LEU A 30 -2.42 8.22 -29.93
C LEU A 30 -1.94 6.77 -29.72
N PRO A 31 -1.09 6.51 -28.71
CA PRO A 31 -0.68 5.17 -28.36
C PRO A 31 -1.89 4.34 -27.93
N GLY A 32 -2.37 3.47 -28.81
CA GLY A 32 -3.57 2.66 -28.58
C GLY A 32 -4.74 2.95 -29.54
N ALA A 33 -4.64 3.96 -30.40
CA ALA A 33 -5.64 4.24 -31.43
C ALA A 33 -5.91 2.99 -32.29
N GLY A 34 -7.19 2.62 -32.41
CA GLY A 34 -7.63 1.44 -33.16
C GLY A 34 -7.28 0.07 -32.54
N LYS A 35 -6.58 0.01 -31.41
CA LYS A 35 -6.26 -1.26 -30.73
C LYS A 35 -7.41 -1.66 -29.79
N PRO A 36 -7.74 -2.96 -29.66
CA PRO A 36 -8.75 -3.41 -28.72
C PRO A 36 -8.35 -3.06 -27.28
N LEU A 37 -9.32 -2.59 -26.51
CA LEU A 37 -9.15 -2.35 -25.08
C LEU A 37 -8.91 -3.71 -24.38
N ARG A 38 -7.75 -3.87 -23.76
CA ARG A 38 -7.39 -5.09 -23.02
C ARG A 38 -8.02 -5.07 -21.63
N GLY A 39 -8.60 -6.19 -21.21
CA GLY A 39 -9.10 -6.39 -19.83
C GLY A 39 -10.59 -6.08 -19.63
N LEU A 40 -11.39 -5.94 -20.70
CA LEU A 40 -12.84 -5.76 -20.58
C LEU A 40 -13.57 -6.98 -20.02
N ASP A 41 -12.95 -8.16 -20.10
CA ASP A 41 -13.53 -9.41 -19.59
C ASP A 41 -13.31 -9.56 -18.06
N ASP A 42 -12.62 -8.61 -17.42
CA ASP A 42 -12.41 -8.64 -15.98
C ASP A 42 -13.72 -8.28 -15.25
N PRO A 43 -14.24 -9.16 -14.37
CA PRO A 43 -15.46 -8.88 -13.61
C PRO A 43 -15.28 -7.77 -12.56
N ASP A 44 -14.04 -7.35 -12.26
CA ASP A 44 -13.75 -6.30 -11.30
C ASP A 44 -14.02 -4.90 -11.90
N PRO A 45 -14.96 -4.09 -11.37
CA PRO A 45 -15.23 -2.74 -11.89
C PRO A 45 -14.00 -1.81 -11.83
N ASP A 46 -13.03 -2.10 -10.96
CA ASP A 46 -11.83 -1.29 -10.76
C ASP A 46 -10.60 -1.82 -11.54
N TRP A 47 -10.79 -2.75 -12.49
CA TRP A 47 -9.70 -3.36 -13.28
C TRP A 47 -8.77 -2.33 -13.93
N TRP A 48 -9.33 -1.22 -14.43
CA TRP A 48 -8.59 -0.17 -15.11
C TRP A 48 -7.79 0.69 -14.12
N VAL A 49 -8.29 0.89 -12.90
CA VAL A 49 -7.60 1.62 -11.82
C VAL A 49 -6.35 0.85 -11.43
N ARG A 50 -6.49 -0.45 -11.14
CA ARG A 50 -5.36 -1.32 -10.80
C ARG A 50 -4.32 -1.35 -11.91
N ARG A 51 -4.75 -1.42 -13.17
CA ARG A 51 -3.84 -1.39 -14.32
C ARG A 51 -3.10 -0.06 -14.42
N LYS A 52 -3.78 1.07 -14.17
CA LYS A 52 -3.16 2.40 -14.18
C LYS A 52 -2.18 2.56 -13.03
N MET A 53 -2.53 2.10 -11.82
CA MET A 53 -1.63 2.07 -10.67
C MET A 53 -0.37 1.25 -10.97
N ALA A 54 -0.52 0.04 -11.53
CA ALA A 54 0.61 -0.79 -11.95
C ALA A 54 1.48 -0.11 -13.02
N ALA A 55 0.87 0.58 -13.99
CA ALA A 55 1.59 1.29 -15.05
C ALA A 55 2.38 2.50 -14.52
N GLU A 56 1.86 3.19 -13.51
CA GLU A 56 2.51 4.34 -12.85
C GLU A 56 3.44 3.93 -11.70
N GLY A 57 3.55 2.62 -11.39
CA GLY A 57 4.32 2.12 -10.26
C GLY A 57 3.77 2.54 -8.89
N ILE A 58 2.47 2.84 -8.81
CA ILE A 58 1.78 3.21 -7.58
C ILE A 58 1.37 1.92 -6.87
N ASP A 59 1.90 1.68 -5.67
CA ASP A 59 1.37 0.61 -4.83
C ASP A 59 -0.04 1.01 -4.33
N ALA A 60 -0.98 0.07 -4.40
CA ALA A 60 -2.30 0.24 -3.82
C ALA A 60 -2.24 0.57 -2.32
N ALA A 61 -1.19 0.11 -1.63
CA ALA A 61 -0.94 0.45 -0.23
C ALA A 61 -0.59 1.93 -0.01
N ASP A 62 0.04 2.60 -0.99
CA ASP A 62 0.46 4.00 -0.91
C ASP A 62 -0.67 4.97 -1.26
N ALA A 63 -1.67 4.51 -2.01
CA ALA A 63 -2.86 5.26 -2.36
C ALA A 63 -4.02 5.07 -1.36
N LEU A 64 -3.79 4.41 -0.23
CA LEU A 64 -4.84 4.17 0.75
C LEU A 64 -5.34 5.49 1.36
N PRO A 65 -6.67 5.67 1.46
CA PRO A 65 -7.25 6.72 2.29
C PRO A 65 -6.66 6.69 3.71
N PRO A 66 -6.44 7.84 4.36
CA PRO A 66 -5.76 7.92 5.65
C PRO A 66 -6.32 6.96 6.73
N ALA A 67 -7.65 6.83 6.80
CA ALA A 67 -8.30 5.92 7.74
C ALA A 67 -7.99 4.42 7.47
N LEU A 68 -7.86 4.02 6.20
CA LEU A 68 -7.47 2.65 5.83
C LEU A 68 -5.99 2.40 6.04
N ALA A 69 -5.14 3.41 5.79
CA ALA A 69 -3.71 3.34 6.10
C ALA A 69 -3.49 3.13 7.60
N LEU A 70 -4.19 3.88 8.47
CA LEU A 70 -4.12 3.72 9.93
C LEU A 70 -4.66 2.37 10.42
N ARG A 71 -5.67 1.82 9.74
CA ARG A 71 -6.17 0.47 10.04
C ARG A 71 -5.13 -0.60 9.67
N ARG A 72 -4.46 -0.45 8.53
CA ARG A 72 -3.39 -1.35 8.09
C ARG A 72 -2.19 -1.29 9.03
N GLU A 73 -1.78 -0.09 9.41
CA GLU A 73 -0.68 0.13 10.36
C GLU A 73 -0.96 -0.56 11.71
N ARG A 74 -2.17 -0.40 12.25
CA ARG A 74 -2.60 -1.12 13.47
C ARG A 74 -2.54 -2.63 13.33
N ALA A 75 -2.94 -3.17 12.18
CA ALA A 75 -2.92 -4.61 11.94
C ALA A 75 -1.50 -5.18 11.90
N GLY A 76 -0.47 -4.34 11.74
CA GLY A 76 0.94 -4.73 11.82
C GLY A 76 1.55 -4.54 13.21
N TYR A 77 0.80 -4.14 14.24
CA TYR A 77 1.28 -4.11 15.61
C TYR A 77 0.89 -5.37 16.37
N PRO A 78 1.79 -5.94 17.18
CA PRO A 78 3.13 -5.43 17.56
C PRO A 78 4.31 -5.81 16.63
N GLU A 79 4.09 -6.66 15.61
CA GLU A 79 5.16 -7.31 14.82
C GLU A 79 6.09 -6.33 14.10
N SER A 80 5.54 -5.24 13.55
CA SER A 80 6.30 -4.21 12.85
C SER A 80 7.27 -3.43 13.76
N LEU A 81 7.10 -3.53 15.08
CA LEU A 81 7.93 -2.84 16.07
C LEU A 81 9.13 -3.70 16.54
N VAL A 82 9.20 -4.96 16.14
CA VAL A 82 10.23 -5.91 16.62
C VAL A 82 11.65 -5.42 16.32
N GLU A 83 11.86 -4.75 15.20
CA GLU A 83 13.16 -4.16 14.80
C GLU A 83 13.54 -2.92 15.62
N VAL A 84 12.57 -2.27 16.28
CA VAL A 84 12.84 -1.11 17.14
C VAL A 84 13.51 -1.61 18.42
N THR A 85 14.68 -1.06 18.73
CA THR A 85 15.51 -1.53 19.85
C THR A 85 15.18 -0.86 21.18
N ARG A 86 14.76 0.41 21.15
CA ARG A 86 14.49 1.21 22.34
C ARG A 86 13.00 1.28 22.62
N GLU A 87 12.62 0.98 23.85
CA GLU A 87 11.23 1.07 24.29
C GLU A 87 10.66 2.48 24.16
N GLU A 88 11.43 3.52 24.49
CA GLU A 88 10.92 4.89 24.35
C GLU A 88 10.54 5.20 22.91
N SER A 89 11.32 4.73 21.93
CA SER A 89 10.99 4.87 20.51
C SER A 89 9.71 4.13 20.14
N VAL A 90 9.48 2.93 20.70
CA VAL A 90 8.21 2.19 20.53
C VAL A 90 7.05 3.00 21.10
N ARG A 91 7.20 3.57 22.30
CA ARG A 91 6.17 4.40 22.94
C ARG A 91 5.89 5.66 22.14
N GLU A 92 6.91 6.32 21.60
CA GLU A 92 6.77 7.48 20.71
C GLU A 92 5.97 7.13 19.45
N ILE A 93 6.31 6.03 18.76
CA ILE A 93 5.58 5.55 17.57
C ILE A 93 4.10 5.30 17.89
N LEU A 94 3.82 4.61 19.00
CA LEU A 94 2.42 4.30 19.39
C LEU A 94 1.63 5.55 19.81
N ARG A 95 2.29 6.55 20.44
CA ARG A 95 1.67 7.84 20.76
C ARG A 95 1.38 8.65 19.50
N ASP A 96 2.31 8.68 18.54
CA ASP A 96 2.13 9.31 17.24
C ASP A 96 0.98 8.66 16.46
N TYR A 97 0.94 7.32 16.42
CA TYR A 97 -0.18 6.57 15.84
C TYR A 97 -1.52 7.00 16.43
N ASN A 98 -1.62 7.02 17.77
CA ASN A 98 -2.84 7.45 18.45
C ASN A 98 -3.22 8.90 18.14
N ALA A 99 -2.24 9.81 18.04
CA ALA A 99 -2.48 11.20 17.64
C ALA A 99 -3.05 11.29 16.21
N ARG A 100 -2.48 10.55 15.26
CA ARG A 100 -2.95 10.49 13.87
C ARG A 100 -4.37 9.90 13.75
N VAL A 101 -4.69 8.88 14.55
CA VAL A 101 -6.06 8.34 14.64
C VAL A 101 -7.05 9.40 15.13
N LEU A 102 -6.67 10.21 16.13
CA LEU A 102 -7.51 11.29 16.64
C LEU A 102 -7.66 12.44 15.64
N GLU A 103 -6.59 12.78 14.90
CA GLU A 103 -6.63 13.77 13.81
C GLU A 103 -7.61 13.35 12.72
N GLU A 104 -7.53 12.11 12.23
CA GLU A 104 -8.43 11.60 11.18
C GLU A 104 -9.89 11.61 11.64
N ARG A 105 -10.16 11.28 12.91
CA ARG A 105 -11.52 11.37 13.48
C ARG A 105 -12.07 12.80 13.48
N ARG A 106 -11.21 13.81 13.55
CA ARG A 106 -11.59 15.24 13.48
C ARG A 106 -11.76 15.73 12.05
N ARG A 107 -11.15 15.06 11.07
CA ARG A 107 -11.14 15.42 9.66
C ARG A 107 -11.48 14.22 8.78
N PRO A 108 -12.70 13.66 8.87
CA PRO A 108 -13.03 12.43 8.18
C PRO A 108 -12.98 12.61 6.66
N THR A 109 -12.16 11.81 5.98
CA THR A 109 -11.98 11.84 4.52
C THR A 109 -13.29 11.62 3.75
N PHE A 110 -14.19 10.78 4.26
CA PHE A 110 -15.46 10.42 3.63
C PHE A 110 -16.67 11.21 4.17
N GLY A 111 -16.43 12.39 4.73
CA GLY A 111 -17.48 13.25 5.29
C GLY A 111 -17.99 12.80 6.66
N ARG A 112 -19.05 13.46 7.16
CA ARG A 112 -19.55 13.32 8.55
C ARG A 112 -20.01 11.92 8.94
N ALA A 113 -20.35 11.07 7.97
CA ALA A 113 -20.82 9.69 8.20
C ALA A 113 -19.70 8.65 8.07
N SER A 114 -18.43 9.07 8.01
CA SER A 114 -17.32 8.14 7.91
C SER A 114 -17.23 7.25 9.15
N PRO A 115 -17.26 5.91 9.00
CA PRO A 115 -17.15 5.00 10.13
C PRO A 115 -15.75 5.09 10.77
N ILE A 116 -15.67 4.81 12.07
CA ILE A 116 -14.38 4.69 12.75
C ILE A 116 -13.70 3.40 12.28
N LEU A 117 -12.77 3.53 11.33
CA LEU A 117 -12.06 2.38 10.75
C LEU A 117 -10.83 1.95 11.56
N ALA A 118 -10.13 2.91 12.18
CA ALA A 118 -8.90 2.65 12.94
C ALA A 118 -9.11 2.92 14.45
N PRO A 119 -8.95 1.88 15.32
CA PRO A 119 -8.99 2.05 16.77
C PRO A 119 -7.63 2.52 17.31
N THR A 120 -7.67 3.33 18.37
CA THR A 120 -6.47 3.64 19.17
C THR A 120 -5.93 2.40 19.87
N VAL A 121 -4.63 2.38 20.16
CA VAL A 121 -3.93 1.31 20.90
C VAL A 121 -3.73 1.71 22.35
N ASP A 122 -3.75 0.73 23.26
CA ASP A 122 -3.14 0.89 24.57
C ASP A 122 -1.61 0.75 24.42
N VAL A 123 -0.88 1.83 24.72
CA VAL A 123 0.58 1.87 24.56
C VAL A 123 1.27 0.88 25.50
N ALA A 124 0.78 0.72 26.73
CA ALA A 124 1.40 -0.17 27.69
C ALA A 124 1.21 -1.63 27.26
N GLU A 125 0.01 -1.99 26.82
CA GLU A 125 -0.30 -3.34 26.35
C GLU A 125 0.58 -3.75 25.16
N VAL A 126 0.68 -2.89 24.15
CA VAL A 126 1.48 -3.19 22.94
C VAL A 126 2.97 -3.25 23.26
N VAL A 127 3.47 -2.45 24.20
CA VAL A 127 4.87 -2.51 24.65
C VAL A 127 5.17 -3.84 25.34
N GLU A 128 4.27 -4.37 26.18
CA GLU A 128 4.46 -5.68 26.80
C GLU A 128 4.51 -6.80 25.74
N GLN A 129 3.61 -6.75 24.75
CA GLN A 129 3.61 -7.71 23.63
C GLN A 129 4.91 -7.61 22.80
N TRP A 130 5.39 -6.40 22.53
CA TRP A 130 6.66 -6.15 21.85
C TRP A 130 7.85 -6.73 22.62
N ARG A 131 7.92 -6.51 23.95
CA ARG A 131 8.96 -7.09 24.81
C ARG A 131 8.96 -8.62 24.75
N ALA A 132 7.77 -9.23 24.80
CA ALA A 132 7.61 -10.68 24.73
C ALA A 132 8.09 -11.23 23.38
N LEU A 133 7.71 -10.61 22.26
CA LEU A 133 8.16 -11.00 20.92
C LEU A 133 9.67 -10.87 20.75
N ARG A 134 10.26 -9.78 21.25
CA ARG A 134 11.71 -9.58 21.24
C ARG A 134 12.46 -10.61 22.06
N ALA A 135 11.93 -10.98 23.22
CA ALA A 135 12.50 -12.03 24.05
C ALA A 135 12.44 -13.38 23.32
N ALA A 136 11.31 -13.72 22.69
CA ALA A 136 11.16 -14.94 21.91
C ALA A 136 12.13 -15.00 20.71
N ARG A 137 12.30 -13.88 19.99
CA ARG A 137 13.25 -13.78 18.87
C ARG A 137 14.70 -13.92 19.31
N ALA A 138 15.07 -13.26 20.42
CA ALA A 138 16.39 -13.43 21.02
C ALA A 138 16.61 -14.88 21.48
N VAL A 139 15.53 -15.62 21.82
CA VAL A 139 15.60 -17.04 22.14
C VAL A 139 15.94 -17.88 20.92
N GLU A 140 15.21 -17.65 19.84
CA GLU A 140 15.40 -18.32 18.55
C GLU A 140 16.81 -18.08 17.97
N ASP A 141 17.29 -16.82 18.00
CA ASP A 141 18.60 -16.45 17.46
C ASP A 141 19.77 -17.07 18.23
N HIS A 142 19.61 -17.38 19.53
CA HIS A 142 20.67 -18.03 20.32
C HIS A 142 20.59 -19.55 20.34
N LEU A 143 19.54 -20.15 19.78
CA LEU A 143 19.42 -21.61 19.74
C LEU A 143 20.55 -22.16 18.86
N PRO A 144 21.41 -23.05 19.39
CA PRO A 144 22.44 -23.67 18.57
C PRO A 144 21.79 -24.42 17.40
N PRO A 145 22.34 -24.35 16.18
CA PRO A 145 21.79 -25.08 15.04
C PRO A 145 21.72 -26.57 15.39
N ASP A 146 20.59 -27.21 15.05
CA ASP A 146 20.38 -28.63 15.28
C ASP A 146 21.56 -29.43 14.67
N PRO A 147 22.32 -30.21 15.47
CA PRO A 147 23.42 -31.01 14.95
C PRO A 147 22.98 -32.05 13.91
N ALA A 148 21.67 -32.30 13.74
CA ALA A 148 21.13 -33.26 12.77
C ALA A 148 21.23 -32.83 11.29
N GLU A 149 21.36 -31.54 10.97
CA GLU A 149 21.42 -31.07 9.56
C GLU A 149 22.85 -31.00 8.98
N GLY A 150 23.88 -31.27 9.78
CA GLY A 150 25.27 -30.94 9.45
C GLY A 150 26.25 -32.09 9.20
N SER A 151 25.82 -33.35 9.09
CA SER A 151 26.75 -34.46 8.76
C SER A 151 26.54 -34.96 7.33
N PRO A 152 27.35 -34.51 6.33
CA PRO A 152 27.50 -35.29 5.12
C PRO A 152 28.18 -36.61 5.49
N ALA A 153 27.42 -37.70 5.40
CA ALA A 153 27.94 -39.06 5.61
C ALA A 153 29.26 -39.24 4.83
N PRO A 154 30.33 -39.78 5.44
CA PRO A 154 31.59 -39.95 4.75
C PRO A 154 31.40 -40.89 3.57
N ARG A 155 31.61 -40.35 2.36
CA ARG A 155 31.51 -41.10 1.10
C ARG A 155 32.68 -42.06 1.02
N CYS A 156 32.51 -43.28 1.54
CA CYS A 156 33.50 -44.34 1.42
C CYS A 156 33.79 -44.64 -0.06
N ARG A 157 35.01 -44.29 -0.48
CA ARG A 157 35.59 -44.56 -1.81
C ARG A 157 35.87 -46.07 -1.93
N TRP A 158 35.01 -46.76 -2.64
CA TRP A 158 35.04 -48.20 -2.94
C TRP A 158 36.12 -48.64 -3.96
N TRP A 159 37.15 -47.82 -4.24
CA TRP A 159 38.15 -48.07 -5.29
C TRP A 159 39.57 -48.40 -4.75
N GLN A 160 39.68 -48.92 -3.53
CA GLN A 160 40.92 -49.56 -3.08
C GLN A 160 40.67 -51.05 -2.86
N ARG A 161 41.44 -51.88 -3.59
CA ARG A 161 41.32 -53.35 -3.81
C ARG A 161 40.24 -53.62 -4.86
N TRP A 162 40.52 -54.11 -6.06
CA TRP A 162 41.25 -55.33 -6.47
C TRP A 162 41.86 -55.07 -7.86
N ARG A 163 43.19 -55.01 -8.06
CA ARG A 163 44.10 -56.12 -8.40
C ARG A 163 43.58 -57.54 -8.23
#